data_AF-A0A540W041-F1
#
_entry.id   AF-A0A540W041-F1
#
_cell.length_a   1.000
_cell.length_b   1.000
_cell.length_c   1.000
_cell.angle_alpha   90.00
_cell.angle_beta   90.00
_cell.angle_gamma   90.00
#
_symmetry.space_group_name_H-M   'P 1'
#
loop_
_entity.id
_entity.type
_entity.pdbx_description
1 polymer ?
#
loop_
_entity_poly.entity_id
_entity_poly.type
_entity_poly.pdbx_seq_one_letter_code
_entity_poly.pdbx_strand_id
1 'polypeptide(L)'
;MSSRLRAFARLVTAVTVVMVYVALQLAVSAGMDLRAAVRFHQAPARAAAFTAALNRYSGGDASARAELAQDDAWFAKHAPSGGSRSTVSAAAADADQGRVGSARQRVAGLAEQVARDQAGLDRRLDSSGATALSWAAPAAALLVPALWLRRRRRSGAAEVVALVSRFAPRQPRWRRPLFLAASGVGSTFFTAGFFAVTTAQRQGYKMPPEAMVLLLVGGLLALGAGILILRYTRPRSARGAAQALLADGRQPVLFLRSFADDGTGAQVDDMAAVNIHSREEQLAAVLGAVGPVIAVGDPEEPLPLLGAARFYLPRDDWQPTVLRLMELSQLIVLRLGFGEGLWWEVERARATQPARKLILLVPGGVPGLAERLDEQLATLSRLAWVTLRDGWISAVITFDPEWTPVVHPVEAVAGTARGVLARAWSRVKRASLAMTPYTPIYFVGRTLQAALASVGVRKRRMAWRAAFATQTSLWTGFALVTALALLLWLAYRTLQLLGLA
;
A
#
# COMPACT_ATOMS: atom_id res chain seq x y z
N MET A 1 -4.08 -11.65 20.77
CA MET A 1 -2.68 -11.48 20.28
C MET A 1 -2.16 -10.11 20.70
N SER A 2 -0.99 -10.03 21.35
CA SER A 2 -0.43 -8.76 21.83
C SER A 2 -0.05 -7.81 20.69
N SER A 3 0.12 -6.51 20.98
CA SER A 3 0.53 -5.50 19.99
C SER A 3 1.91 -5.81 19.38
N ARG A 4 2.87 -6.26 20.20
CA ARG A 4 4.22 -6.66 19.78
C ARG A 4 4.18 -7.85 18.83
N LEU A 5 3.43 -8.90 19.16
CA LEU A 5 3.30 -10.08 18.29
C LEU A 5 2.65 -9.74 16.95
N ARG A 6 1.72 -8.77 16.91
CA ARG A 6 1.14 -8.27 15.65
C ARG A 6 2.13 -7.52 14.77
N ALA A 7 2.94 -6.64 15.37
CA ALA A 7 3.98 -5.91 14.65
C ALA A 7 5.01 -6.89 14.07
N PHE A 8 5.47 -7.84 14.90
CA PHE A 8 6.33 -8.94 14.48
C PHE A 8 5.71 -9.74 13.34
N ALA A 9 4.44 -10.14 13.47
CA ALA A 9 3.74 -10.88 12.42
C ALA A 9 3.63 -10.12 11.10
N ARG A 10 3.46 -8.79 11.12
CA ARG A 10 3.45 -7.96 9.90
C ARG A 10 4.85 -7.91 9.28
N LEU A 11 5.89 -7.74 10.08
CA LEU A 11 7.29 -7.75 9.64
C LEU A 11 7.63 -9.10 8.99
N VAL A 12 7.36 -10.22 9.67
CA VAL A 12 7.58 -11.57 9.14
C VAL A 12 6.86 -11.75 7.81
N THR A 13 5.59 -11.33 7.70
CA THR A 13 4.85 -11.43 6.44
C THR A 13 5.51 -10.61 5.32
N ALA A 14 5.93 -9.37 5.60
CA ALA A 14 6.58 -8.51 4.62
C ALA A 14 7.93 -9.07 4.15
N VAL A 15 8.77 -9.52 5.09
CA VAL A 15 10.06 -10.17 4.78
C VAL A 15 9.82 -11.43 3.96
N THR A 16 8.85 -12.27 4.33
CA THR A 16 8.51 -13.48 3.58
C THR A 16 8.13 -13.17 2.13
N VAL A 17 7.31 -12.14 1.90
CA VAL A 17 6.90 -11.75 0.54
C VAL A 17 8.10 -11.32 -0.30
N VAL A 18 9.00 -10.51 0.27
CA VAL A 18 10.23 -10.08 -0.42
C VAL A 18 11.16 -11.27 -0.70
N MET A 19 11.39 -12.14 0.28
CA MET A 19 12.21 -13.35 0.14
C MET A 19 11.68 -14.27 -0.95
N VAL A 20 10.37 -14.52 -0.97
CA VAL A 20 9.71 -15.35 -1.99
C VAL A 20 9.87 -14.72 -3.37
N TYR A 21 9.70 -13.40 -3.49
CA TYR A 21 9.91 -12.70 -4.76
C TYR A 21 11.35 -12.83 -5.26
N VAL A 22 12.34 -12.63 -4.39
CA VAL A 22 13.76 -12.79 -4.74
C VAL A 22 14.08 -14.23 -5.13
N ALA A 23 13.59 -15.21 -4.36
CA ALA A 23 13.78 -16.62 -4.68
C ALA A 23 13.19 -16.99 -6.05
N LEU A 24 12.00 -16.47 -6.39
CA LEU A 24 11.39 -16.65 -7.71
C LEU A 24 12.25 -16.03 -8.83
N GLN A 25 12.79 -14.83 -8.62
CA GLN A 25 13.67 -14.18 -9.60
C GLN A 25 14.96 -14.97 -9.85
N LEU A 26 15.55 -15.53 -8.79
CA LEU A 26 16.74 -16.36 -8.88
C LEU A 26 16.44 -17.71 -9.55
N ALA A 27 15.30 -18.32 -9.24
CA ALA A 27 14.86 -19.55 -9.89
C ALA A 27 14.63 -19.36 -11.39
N VAL A 28 14.07 -18.23 -11.81
CA VAL A 28 13.93 -17.89 -13.24
C VAL A 28 15.30 -17.70 -13.89
N SER A 29 16.25 -17.02 -13.23
CA SER A 29 17.62 -16.90 -13.73
C SER A 29 18.29 -18.27 -13.90
N ALA A 30 18.23 -19.14 -12.88
CA ALA A 30 18.80 -20.48 -12.95
C ALA A 30 18.15 -21.34 -14.04
N GLY A 31 16.84 -21.20 -14.25
CA GLY A 31 16.14 -21.85 -15.36
C GLY A 31 16.62 -21.38 -16.73
N MET A 32 16.95 -20.09 -16.89
CA MET A 32 17.48 -19.57 -18.15
C MET A 32 18.89 -20.07 -18.41
N ASP A 33 19.75 -20.13 -17.38
CA ASP A 33 21.09 -20.71 -17.47
C ASP A 33 21.03 -22.20 -17.81
N LEU A 34 20.10 -22.94 -17.22
CA LEU A 34 19.85 -24.36 -17.53
C LEU A 34 19.45 -24.52 -19.00
N ARG A 35 18.54 -23.67 -19.49
CA ARG A 35 18.12 -23.68 -20.89
C ARG A 35 19.27 -23.36 -21.84
N ALA A 36 20.14 -22.42 -21.46
CA ALA A 36 21.33 -22.08 -22.24
C ALA A 36 22.31 -23.27 -22.31
N ALA A 37 22.60 -23.90 -21.16
CA ALA A 37 23.46 -25.08 -21.09
C ALA A 37 22.91 -26.25 -21.93
N VAL A 38 21.59 -26.54 -21.81
CA VAL A 38 20.93 -27.61 -22.59
C VAL A 38 20.96 -27.33 -24.09
N ARG A 39 20.72 -26.07 -24.51
CA ARG A 39 20.78 -25.69 -25.93
C ARG A 39 22.19 -25.81 -26.51
N PHE A 40 23.21 -25.52 -25.70
CA PHE A 40 24.60 -25.57 -26.15
C PHE A 40 25.20 -26.99 -26.09
N HIS A 41 24.48 -27.97 -25.53
CA HIS A 41 24.96 -29.35 -25.40
C HIS A 41 25.32 -30.02 -26.74
N GLN A 42 24.70 -29.61 -27.86
CA GLN A 42 25.02 -30.11 -29.21
C GLN A 42 26.21 -29.40 -29.87
N ALA A 43 26.77 -28.35 -29.25
CA ALA A 43 27.83 -27.53 -29.83
C ALA A 43 29.11 -28.31 -30.17
N PRO A 44 29.58 -29.30 -29.37
CA PRO A 44 30.77 -30.09 -29.73
C PRO A 44 30.58 -30.87 -31.04
N ALA A 45 29.41 -31.48 -31.22
CA ALA A 45 29.08 -32.23 -32.44
C ALA A 45 28.96 -31.29 -33.65
N ARG A 46 28.32 -30.12 -33.47
CA ARG A 46 28.20 -29.07 -34.50
C ARG A 46 29.56 -28.49 -34.88
N ALA A 47 30.45 -28.25 -33.93
CA ALA A 47 31.80 -27.75 -34.20
C ALA A 47 32.64 -28.78 -34.98
N ALA A 48 32.52 -30.06 -34.66
CA ALA A 48 33.16 -31.13 -35.41
C ALA A 48 32.60 -31.22 -36.84
N ALA A 49 31.27 -31.13 -37.02
CA ALA A 49 30.62 -31.10 -38.33
C ALA A 49 31.08 -29.88 -39.16
N PHE A 50 31.10 -28.68 -38.58
CA PHE A 50 31.58 -27.46 -39.23
C PHE A 50 33.04 -27.60 -39.70
N THR A 51 33.91 -28.16 -38.85
CA THR A 51 35.32 -28.40 -39.21
C THR A 51 35.46 -29.41 -40.34
N ALA A 52 34.66 -30.48 -40.33
CA ALA A 52 34.63 -31.48 -41.39
C ALA A 52 34.09 -30.92 -42.72
N ALA A 53 33.02 -30.13 -42.68
CA ALA A 53 32.46 -29.44 -43.84
C ALA A 53 33.47 -28.47 -44.44
N LEU A 54 34.19 -27.70 -43.61
CA LEU A 54 35.24 -26.80 -44.08
C LEU A 54 36.38 -27.55 -44.78
N ASN A 55 36.73 -28.74 -44.28
CA ASN A 55 37.72 -29.60 -44.91
C ASN A 55 37.24 -30.16 -46.26
N ARG A 56 35.98 -30.57 -46.38
CA ARG A 56 35.41 -31.01 -47.66
C ARG A 56 35.32 -29.86 -48.67
N TYR A 57 34.88 -28.68 -48.23
CA TYR A 57 34.83 -27.48 -49.06
C TYR A 57 36.21 -27.12 -49.64
N SER A 58 37.27 -27.24 -48.82
CA SER A 58 38.64 -27.05 -49.30
C SER A 58 39.10 -28.08 -50.34
N GLY A 59 38.51 -29.28 -50.33
CA GLY A 59 38.77 -30.37 -51.28
C GLY A 59 37.97 -30.26 -52.57
N GLY A 60 37.22 -29.16 -52.77
CA GLY A 60 36.45 -28.89 -53.98
C GLY A 60 34.96 -29.26 -53.89
N ASP A 61 34.47 -29.72 -52.73
CA ASP A 61 33.05 -30.03 -52.54
C ASP A 61 32.22 -28.75 -52.29
N ALA A 62 31.60 -28.24 -53.35
CA ALA A 62 30.76 -27.05 -53.28
C ALA A 62 29.48 -27.24 -52.42
N SER A 63 29.03 -28.48 -52.20
CA SER A 63 27.82 -28.76 -51.41
C SER A 63 28.01 -28.46 -49.91
N ALA A 64 29.24 -28.58 -49.42
CA ALA A 64 29.62 -28.28 -48.03
C ALA A 64 29.42 -26.81 -47.63
N ARG A 65 29.27 -25.89 -48.61
CA ARG A 65 28.99 -24.47 -48.33
C ARG A 65 27.65 -24.27 -47.64
N ALA A 66 26.63 -25.05 -48.00
CA ALA A 66 25.31 -24.96 -47.35
C ALA A 66 25.35 -25.44 -45.89
N GLU A 67 26.17 -26.46 -45.60
CA GLU A 67 26.38 -26.96 -44.24
C GLU A 67 27.09 -25.92 -43.36
N LEU A 68 28.12 -25.24 -43.88
CA LEU A 68 28.82 -24.16 -43.17
C LEU A 68 27.87 -23.01 -42.79
N ALA A 69 26.99 -22.60 -43.71
CA ALA A 69 25.98 -21.58 -43.45
C ALA A 69 24.94 -22.03 -42.41
N GLN A 70 24.55 -23.31 -42.45
CA GLN A 70 23.61 -23.88 -41.49
C GLN A 70 24.18 -23.91 -40.06
N ASP A 71 25.44 -24.31 -39.93
CA ASP A 71 26.12 -24.36 -38.63
C ASP A 71 26.45 -22.94 -38.12
N ASP A 72 26.85 -22.00 -38.97
CA ASP A 72 26.99 -20.59 -38.58
C ASP A 72 25.67 -20.01 -38.05
N ALA A 73 24.57 -20.22 -38.78
CA ALA A 73 23.25 -19.82 -38.32
C ALA A 73 22.86 -20.48 -36.99
N TRP A 74 23.25 -21.74 -36.76
CA TRP A 74 23.02 -22.44 -35.50
C TRP A 74 23.82 -21.81 -34.36
N PHE A 75 25.13 -21.58 -34.53
CA PHE A 75 25.99 -20.93 -33.54
C PHE A 75 25.55 -19.49 -33.26
N ALA A 76 25.15 -18.74 -34.29
CA ALA A 76 24.61 -17.40 -34.13
C ALA A 76 23.35 -17.36 -33.25
N LYS A 77 22.53 -18.41 -33.28
CA LYS A 77 21.27 -18.51 -32.52
C LYS A 77 21.44 -19.13 -31.13
N HIS A 78 22.36 -20.09 -30.95
CA HIS A 78 22.42 -20.93 -29.75
C HIS A 78 23.69 -20.78 -28.93
N ALA A 79 24.78 -20.27 -29.50
CA ALA A 79 26.03 -20.10 -28.76
C ALA A 79 26.00 -18.81 -27.90
N PRO A 80 26.59 -18.85 -26.69
CA PRO A 80 26.76 -17.65 -25.89
C PRO A 80 27.58 -16.59 -26.66
N SER A 81 27.47 -15.32 -26.26
CA SER A 81 28.39 -14.28 -26.71
C SER A 81 29.80 -14.62 -26.21
N GLY A 82 30.57 -15.34 -27.03
CA GLY A 82 31.82 -15.99 -26.64
C GLY A 82 32.66 -16.37 -27.86
N GLY A 83 33.78 -17.04 -27.59
CA GLY A 83 34.82 -17.32 -28.59
C GLY A 83 34.37 -18.28 -29.69
N SER A 84 33.54 -19.28 -29.37
CA SER A 84 33.04 -20.23 -30.37
C SER A 84 32.16 -19.56 -31.42
N ARG A 85 31.23 -18.69 -31.00
CA ARG A 85 30.32 -17.95 -31.90
C ARG A 85 31.08 -17.04 -32.86
N SER A 86 32.03 -16.25 -32.36
CA SER A 86 32.81 -15.33 -33.19
C SER A 86 33.73 -16.09 -34.14
N THR A 87 34.32 -17.20 -33.70
CA THR A 87 35.21 -18.02 -34.52
C THR A 87 34.47 -18.72 -35.66
N VAL A 88 33.30 -19.29 -35.40
CA VAL A 88 32.46 -19.91 -36.45
C VAL A 88 32.02 -18.86 -37.48
N SER A 89 31.53 -17.71 -37.02
CA SER A 89 31.07 -16.64 -37.92
C SER A 89 32.20 -16.04 -38.75
N ALA A 90 33.37 -15.81 -38.15
CA ALA A 90 34.54 -15.33 -38.88
C ALA A 90 35.07 -16.37 -39.89
N ALA A 91 35.04 -17.66 -39.53
CA ALA A 91 35.45 -18.74 -40.42
C ALA A 91 34.48 -18.95 -41.58
N ALA A 92 33.17 -18.85 -41.34
CA ALA A 92 32.14 -18.91 -42.37
C ALA A 92 32.29 -17.73 -43.36
N ALA A 93 32.50 -16.51 -42.86
CA ALA A 93 32.75 -15.33 -43.69
C ALA A 93 34.04 -15.46 -44.52
N ASP A 94 35.11 -16.01 -43.95
CA ASP A 94 36.36 -16.27 -44.68
C ASP A 94 36.18 -17.35 -45.77
N ALA A 95 35.40 -18.40 -45.49
CA ALA A 95 35.07 -19.43 -46.48
C ALA A 95 34.23 -18.88 -47.64
N ASP A 96 33.27 -18.00 -47.35
CA ASP A 96 32.45 -17.31 -48.38
C ASP A 96 33.27 -16.38 -49.28
N GLN A 97 34.33 -15.77 -48.74
CA GLN A 97 35.27 -14.93 -49.48
C GLN A 97 36.37 -15.73 -50.20
N GLY A 98 36.29 -17.06 -50.21
CA GLY A 98 37.29 -17.94 -50.82
C GLY A 98 38.62 -18.05 -50.03
N ARG A 99 38.72 -17.46 -48.84
CA ARG A 99 39.91 -17.50 -47.96
C ARG A 99 39.92 -18.75 -47.09
N VAL A 100 39.86 -19.93 -47.72
CA VAL A 100 39.72 -21.22 -47.02
C VAL A 100 40.89 -21.53 -46.08
N GLY A 101 42.11 -21.10 -46.43
CA GLY A 101 43.29 -21.23 -45.55
C GLY A 101 43.15 -20.47 -44.23
N SER A 102 42.67 -19.22 -44.30
CA SER A 102 42.39 -18.39 -43.12
C SER A 102 41.25 -18.98 -42.28
N ALA A 103 40.19 -19.48 -42.93
CA ALA A 103 39.08 -20.14 -42.24
C ALA A 103 39.55 -21.38 -41.44
N ARG A 104 40.42 -22.22 -42.02
CA ARG A 104 40.99 -23.39 -41.33
C ARG A 104 41.83 -23.00 -40.12
N GLN A 105 42.65 -21.96 -40.25
CA GLN A 105 43.48 -21.48 -39.15
C GLN A 105 42.63 -21.00 -37.96
N ARG A 106 41.48 -20.35 -38.22
CA ARG A 106 40.57 -19.91 -37.15
C ARG A 106 39.90 -21.07 -36.42
N VAL A 107 39.51 -22.12 -37.15
CA VAL A 107 38.78 -23.27 -36.60
C VAL A 107 39.69 -24.26 -35.85
N ALA A 108 41.02 -24.17 -36.00
CA ALA A 108 41.98 -25.06 -35.36
C ALA A 108 41.83 -25.16 -33.82
N GLY A 109 41.36 -24.10 -33.16
CA GLY A 109 41.08 -24.08 -31.71
C GLY A 109 39.59 -24.14 -31.33
N LEU A 110 38.69 -24.38 -32.29
CA LEU A 110 37.24 -24.27 -32.09
C LEU A 110 36.72 -25.27 -31.04
N ALA A 111 37.20 -26.51 -31.06
CA ALA A 111 36.78 -27.53 -30.09
C ALA A 111 37.12 -27.13 -28.65
N GLU A 112 38.31 -26.58 -28.43
CA GLU A 112 38.73 -26.09 -27.11
C GLU A 112 37.93 -24.85 -26.67
N GLN A 113 37.61 -23.95 -27.62
CA GLN A 113 36.74 -22.80 -27.34
C GLN A 113 35.32 -23.22 -26.97
N VAL A 114 34.74 -24.19 -27.69
CA VAL A 114 33.42 -24.76 -27.39
C VAL A 114 33.41 -25.44 -26.02
N ALA A 115 34.46 -26.21 -25.68
CA ALA A 115 34.60 -26.81 -24.36
C ALA A 115 34.69 -25.74 -23.25
N ARG A 116 35.45 -24.66 -23.48
CA ARG A 116 35.53 -23.53 -22.54
C ARG A 116 34.20 -22.80 -22.37
N ASP A 117 33.48 -22.58 -23.47
CA ASP A 117 32.16 -21.93 -23.44
C ASP A 117 31.13 -22.80 -22.71
N GLN A 118 31.13 -24.13 -22.94
CA GLN A 118 30.28 -25.09 -22.20
C GLN A 118 30.61 -25.11 -20.72
N ALA A 119 31.89 -25.24 -20.33
CA ALA A 119 32.32 -25.19 -18.94
C ALA A 119 32.03 -23.83 -18.26
N GLY A 120 31.96 -22.75 -19.04
CA GLY A 120 31.51 -21.45 -18.57
C GLY A 120 29.99 -21.35 -18.35
N LEU A 121 29.19 -22.10 -19.11
CA LEU A 121 27.75 -22.22 -18.89
C LEU A 121 27.43 -23.12 -17.69
N ASP A 122 28.11 -24.26 -17.57
CA ASP A 122 27.91 -25.21 -16.46
C ASP A 122 28.26 -24.56 -15.11
N ARG A 123 29.40 -23.85 -15.02
CA ARG A 123 29.76 -23.09 -13.81
C ARG A 123 28.73 -22.01 -13.46
N ARG A 124 28.15 -21.35 -14.46
CA ARG A 124 27.09 -20.35 -14.24
C ARG A 124 25.84 -21.02 -13.69
N LEU A 125 25.41 -22.12 -14.29
CA LEU A 125 24.27 -22.92 -13.84
C LEU A 125 24.46 -23.41 -12.40
N ASP A 126 25.62 -23.94 -12.04
CA ASP A 126 25.91 -24.40 -10.68
C ASP A 126 25.81 -23.23 -9.69
N SER A 127 26.41 -22.09 -10.03
CA SER A 127 26.38 -20.89 -9.17
C SER A 127 24.97 -20.33 -9.01
N SER A 128 24.19 -20.24 -10.09
CA SER A 128 22.86 -19.68 -10.07
C SER A 128 21.85 -20.64 -9.44
N GLY A 129 22.00 -21.95 -9.65
CA GLY A 129 21.22 -22.99 -8.98
C GLY A 129 21.46 -23.01 -7.47
N ALA A 130 22.71 -23.01 -7.03
CA ALA A 130 23.06 -22.93 -5.60
C ALA A 130 22.52 -21.64 -4.95
N THR A 131 22.63 -20.51 -5.65
CA THR A 131 22.09 -19.23 -5.19
C THR A 131 20.56 -19.27 -5.09
N ALA A 132 19.87 -19.82 -6.09
CA ALA A 132 18.41 -19.95 -6.05
C ALA A 132 17.94 -20.84 -4.89
N LEU A 133 18.60 -21.98 -4.66
CA LEU A 133 18.27 -22.91 -3.57
C LEU A 133 18.50 -22.28 -2.19
N SER A 134 19.61 -21.56 -2.00
CA SER A 134 19.93 -20.91 -0.72
C SER A 134 18.91 -19.83 -0.33
N TRP A 135 18.24 -19.20 -1.30
CA TRP A 135 17.14 -18.26 -1.05
C TRP A 135 15.76 -18.93 -0.95
N ALA A 136 15.54 -20.04 -1.67
CA ALA A 136 14.29 -20.78 -1.64
C ALA A 136 14.02 -21.42 -0.26
N ALA A 137 15.04 -22.01 0.37
CA ALA A 137 14.91 -22.66 1.67
C ALA A 137 14.41 -21.71 2.78
N PRO A 138 15.03 -20.53 3.04
CA PRO A 138 14.53 -19.60 4.06
C PRO A 138 13.18 -18.99 3.67
N ALA A 139 12.90 -18.75 2.38
CA ALA A 139 11.61 -18.28 1.92
C ALA A 139 10.49 -19.29 2.26
N ALA A 140 10.72 -20.59 2.00
CA ALA A 140 9.81 -21.67 2.34
C ALA A 140 9.62 -21.81 3.86
N ALA A 141 10.72 -21.74 4.63
CA ALA A 141 10.68 -21.81 6.09
C ALA A 141 9.87 -20.66 6.71
N LEU A 142 9.91 -19.45 6.12
CA LEU A 142 9.16 -18.29 6.61
C LEU A 142 7.68 -18.29 6.17
N LEU A 143 7.32 -18.99 5.09
CA LEU A 143 5.94 -19.08 4.61
C LEU A 143 4.99 -19.70 5.64
N VAL A 144 5.41 -20.80 6.29
CA VAL A 144 4.61 -21.50 7.30
C VAL A 144 4.24 -20.60 8.48
N PRO A 145 5.18 -19.97 9.20
CA PRO A 145 4.86 -19.06 10.31
C PRO A 145 4.10 -17.82 9.83
N ALA A 146 4.38 -17.30 8.62
CA ALA A 146 3.61 -16.18 8.07
C ALA A 146 2.14 -16.53 7.85
N LEU A 147 1.85 -17.70 7.27
CA LEU A 147 0.49 -18.21 7.04
C LEU A 147 -0.21 -18.53 8.36
N TRP A 148 0.48 -19.17 9.30
CA TRP A 148 -0.06 -19.45 10.63
C TRP A 148 -0.42 -18.17 11.39
N LEU A 149 0.47 -17.17 11.42
CA LEU A 149 0.22 -15.86 12.03
C LEU A 149 -0.90 -15.10 11.31
N ARG A 150 -1.05 -15.27 9.99
CA ARG A 150 -2.18 -14.70 9.23
C ARG A 150 -3.49 -15.36 9.62
N ARG A 151 -3.54 -16.69 9.74
CA ARG A 151 -4.73 -17.43 10.17
C ARG A 151 -5.14 -17.05 11.59
N ARG A 152 -4.18 -17.03 12.52
CA ARG A 152 -4.41 -16.63 13.92
C ARG A 152 -4.88 -15.18 14.08
N ARG A 153 -4.45 -14.27 13.21
CA ARG A 153 -4.96 -12.89 13.18
C ARG A 153 -6.42 -12.83 12.72
N ARG A 154 -6.81 -13.65 11.75
CA ARG A 154 -8.17 -13.64 11.20
C ARG A 154 -9.20 -14.30 12.11
N SER A 155 -8.80 -15.32 12.89
CA SER A 155 -9.73 -16.01 13.79
C SER A 155 -10.32 -15.08 14.86
N GLY A 156 -9.55 -14.13 15.39
CA GLY A 156 -10.00 -13.21 16.43
C GLY A 156 -11.06 -12.19 15.99
N ALA A 157 -11.33 -12.07 14.70
CA ALA A 157 -12.38 -11.21 14.14
C ALA A 157 -13.39 -12.01 13.31
N ALA A 158 -13.32 -13.35 13.31
CA ALA A 158 -14.10 -14.18 12.39
C ALA A 158 -15.61 -14.01 12.58
N GLU A 159 -16.07 -13.93 13.82
CA GLU A 159 -17.49 -13.74 14.14
C GLU A 159 -18.01 -12.37 13.66
N VAL A 160 -17.30 -11.29 13.99
CA VAL A 160 -17.65 -9.94 13.54
C VAL A 160 -17.65 -9.86 12.02
N VAL A 161 -16.64 -10.46 11.37
CA VAL A 161 -16.56 -10.53 9.92
C VAL A 161 -17.77 -11.27 9.35
N ALA A 162 -18.16 -12.40 9.95
CA ALA A 162 -19.33 -13.16 9.50
C ALA A 162 -20.61 -12.33 9.61
N LEU A 163 -20.83 -11.65 10.74
CA LEU A 163 -21.97 -10.77 10.95
C LEU A 163 -22.02 -9.63 9.92
N VAL A 164 -20.93 -8.86 9.81
CA VAL A 164 -20.83 -7.70 8.92
C VAL A 164 -20.87 -8.11 7.44
N SER A 165 -20.34 -9.28 7.09
CA SER A 165 -20.34 -9.75 5.70
C SER A 165 -21.73 -10.00 5.11
N ARG A 166 -22.76 -10.20 5.95
CA ARG A 166 -24.16 -10.31 5.53
C ARG A 166 -24.71 -9.00 4.96
N PHE A 167 -24.16 -7.88 5.44
CA PHE A 167 -24.63 -6.52 5.18
C PHE A 167 -23.60 -5.68 4.40
N ALA A 168 -22.47 -6.27 4.04
CA ALA A 168 -21.43 -5.61 3.25
C ALA A 168 -21.68 -5.86 1.76
N PRO A 169 -21.67 -4.81 0.91
CA PRO A 169 -21.89 -4.98 -0.52
C PRO A 169 -20.77 -5.84 -1.12
N ARG A 170 -21.15 -6.80 -1.95
CA ARG A 170 -20.20 -7.64 -2.69
C ARG A 170 -19.54 -6.81 -3.77
N GLN A 171 -18.28 -6.46 -3.56
CA GLN A 171 -17.48 -5.77 -4.58
C GLN A 171 -16.62 -6.76 -5.38
N PRO A 172 -16.41 -6.53 -6.68
CA PRO A 172 -15.50 -7.34 -7.48
C PRO A 172 -14.07 -7.27 -6.92
N ARG A 173 -13.37 -8.41 -6.90
CA ARG A 173 -12.00 -8.48 -6.36
C ARG A 173 -11.00 -7.61 -7.14
N TRP A 174 -11.26 -7.34 -8.42
CA TRP A 174 -10.45 -6.49 -9.30
C TRP A 174 -10.71 -4.99 -9.13
N ARG A 175 -11.88 -4.60 -8.61
CA ARG A 175 -12.30 -3.19 -8.50
C ARG A 175 -11.31 -2.38 -7.65
N ARG A 176 -10.99 -2.91 -6.48
CA ARG A 176 -10.12 -2.24 -5.51
C ARG A 176 -8.67 -2.07 -5.99
N PRO A 177 -7.95 -3.10 -6.49
CA PRO A 177 -6.59 -2.90 -6.99
C PRO A 177 -6.55 -1.91 -8.17
N LEU A 178 -7.55 -1.92 -9.05
CA LEU A 178 -7.66 -0.94 -10.14
C LEU A 178 -7.75 0.50 -9.61
N PHE A 179 -8.70 0.78 -8.71
CA PHE A 179 -8.84 2.13 -8.15
C PHE A 179 -7.67 2.54 -7.25
N LEU A 180 -7.01 1.59 -6.58
CA LEU A 180 -5.77 1.88 -5.84
C LEU A 180 -4.62 2.27 -6.76
N ALA A 181 -4.47 1.59 -7.91
CA ALA A 181 -3.46 1.95 -8.91
C ALA A 181 -3.76 3.33 -9.49
N ALA A 182 -5.03 3.61 -9.83
CA ALA A 182 -5.48 4.91 -10.29
C ALA A 182 -5.26 6.02 -9.24
N SER A 183 -5.50 5.74 -7.95
CA SER A 183 -5.15 6.66 -6.86
C SER A 183 -3.63 6.89 -6.75
N GLY A 184 -2.80 5.88 -7.06
CA GLY A 184 -1.35 6.03 -7.16
C GLY A 184 -0.92 6.97 -8.28
N VAL A 185 -1.55 6.86 -9.45
CA VAL A 185 -1.36 7.81 -10.57
C VAL A 185 -1.76 9.23 -10.13
N GLY A 186 -2.96 9.40 -9.59
CA GLY A 186 -3.42 10.70 -9.08
C GLY A 186 -2.49 11.31 -8.02
N SER A 187 -1.96 10.48 -7.12
CA SER A 187 -0.96 10.90 -6.12
C SER A 187 0.34 11.38 -6.78
N THR A 188 0.78 10.69 -7.84
CA THR A 188 1.99 11.04 -8.59
C THR A 188 1.83 12.40 -9.26
N PHE A 189 0.73 12.60 -9.99
CA PHE A 189 0.38 13.89 -10.60
C PHE A 189 0.29 15.02 -9.57
N PHE A 190 -0.37 14.75 -8.44
CA PHE A 190 -0.48 15.72 -7.35
C PHE A 190 0.89 16.13 -6.79
N THR A 191 1.75 15.15 -6.47
CA THR A 191 3.09 15.44 -5.95
C THR A 191 3.99 16.11 -6.98
N ALA A 192 4.00 15.65 -8.23
CA ALA A 192 4.78 16.25 -9.31
C ALA A 192 4.34 17.69 -9.58
N GLY A 193 3.03 17.95 -9.64
CA GLY A 193 2.48 19.29 -9.79
C GLY A 193 2.85 20.21 -8.62
N PHE A 194 2.77 19.73 -7.38
CA PHE A 194 3.22 20.46 -6.21
C PHE A 194 4.73 20.79 -6.26
N PHE A 195 5.57 19.81 -6.63
CA PHE A 195 7.01 20.03 -6.79
C PHE A 195 7.32 21.03 -7.90
N ALA A 196 6.63 20.95 -9.04
CA ALA A 196 6.76 21.90 -10.13
C ALA A 196 6.41 23.32 -9.68
N VAL A 197 5.22 23.55 -9.11
CA VAL A 197 4.80 24.86 -8.59
C VAL A 197 5.76 25.40 -7.54
N THR A 198 6.18 24.58 -6.57
CA THR A 198 7.10 25.01 -5.52
C THR A 198 8.50 25.32 -6.05
N THR A 199 8.96 24.59 -7.08
CA THR A 199 10.23 24.83 -7.76
C THR A 199 10.17 26.13 -8.56
N ALA A 200 9.11 26.38 -9.33
CA ALA A 200 8.89 27.66 -10.01
C ALA A 200 8.88 28.83 -9.02
N GLN A 201 8.22 28.69 -7.87
CA GLN A 201 8.18 29.77 -6.87
C GLN A 201 9.53 30.01 -6.18
N ARG A 202 10.26 28.94 -5.83
CA ARG A 202 11.53 29.07 -5.07
C ARG A 202 12.73 29.36 -5.94
N GLN A 203 12.74 28.89 -7.18
CA GLN A 203 13.88 28.94 -8.09
C GLN A 203 13.57 29.65 -9.40
N GLY A 204 12.36 30.20 -9.59
CA GLY A 204 11.95 30.86 -10.82
C GLY A 204 12.87 31.99 -11.24
N TYR A 205 13.47 32.71 -10.27
CA TYR A 205 14.45 33.76 -10.54
C TYR A 205 15.76 33.27 -11.17
N LYS A 206 16.05 31.96 -11.13
CA LYS A 206 17.23 31.33 -11.76
C LYS A 206 16.93 30.71 -13.13
N MET A 207 15.66 30.68 -13.52
CA MET A 207 15.20 30.01 -14.74
C MET A 207 14.86 31.03 -15.82
N PRO A 208 15.00 30.70 -17.11
CA PRO A 208 14.44 31.53 -18.16
C PRO A 208 12.92 31.68 -17.96
N PRO A 209 12.32 32.86 -18.21
CA PRO A 209 10.91 33.13 -17.91
C PRO A 209 9.94 32.12 -18.54
N GLU A 210 10.23 31.65 -19.75
CA GLU A 210 9.44 30.66 -20.47
C GLU A 210 9.38 29.31 -19.72
N ALA A 211 10.53 28.85 -19.22
CA ALA A 211 10.60 27.61 -18.43
C ALA A 211 9.87 27.77 -17.10
N MET A 212 9.96 28.94 -16.45
CA MET A 212 9.21 29.24 -15.23
C MET A 212 7.69 29.18 -15.47
N VAL A 213 7.20 29.81 -16.54
CA VAL A 213 5.78 29.81 -16.90
C VAL A 213 5.30 28.41 -17.26
N LEU A 214 6.05 27.68 -18.08
CA LEU A 214 5.71 26.30 -18.46
C LEU A 214 5.65 25.38 -17.23
N LEU A 215 6.63 25.48 -16.33
CA LEU A 215 6.69 24.69 -15.11
C LEU A 215 5.55 25.04 -14.14
N LEU A 216 5.18 26.33 -14.04
CA LEU A 216 4.07 26.78 -13.21
C LEU A 216 2.71 26.30 -13.77
N VAL A 217 2.45 26.53 -15.06
CA VAL A 217 1.18 26.13 -15.71
C VAL A 217 1.06 24.61 -15.74
N GLY A 218 2.10 23.90 -16.19
CA GLY A 218 2.13 22.44 -16.18
C GLY A 218 1.99 21.88 -14.76
N GLY A 219 2.61 22.53 -13.77
CA GLY A 219 2.48 22.17 -12.37
C GLY A 219 1.06 22.33 -11.83
N LEU A 220 0.37 23.44 -12.14
CA LEU A 220 -1.02 23.69 -11.76
C LEU A 220 -1.99 22.70 -12.43
N LEU A 221 -1.79 22.42 -13.73
CA LEU A 221 -2.59 21.42 -14.46
C LEU A 221 -2.41 20.02 -13.86
N ALA A 222 -1.18 19.61 -13.58
CA ALA A 222 -0.89 18.32 -12.94
C ALA A 222 -1.49 18.23 -11.53
N LEU A 223 -1.44 19.32 -10.76
CA LEU A 223 -2.02 19.39 -9.43
C LEU A 223 -3.56 19.27 -9.48
N GLY A 224 -4.21 20.01 -10.39
CA GLY A 224 -5.66 19.93 -10.62
C GLY A 224 -6.12 18.53 -11.06
N ALA A 225 -5.43 17.94 -12.06
CA ALA A 225 -5.69 16.58 -12.51
C ALA A 225 -5.51 15.56 -11.37
N GLY A 226 -4.43 15.70 -10.57
CA GLY A 226 -4.18 14.86 -9.41
C GLY A 226 -5.33 14.92 -8.39
N ILE A 227 -5.83 16.11 -8.07
CA ILE A 227 -6.96 16.29 -7.15
C ILE A 227 -8.23 15.63 -7.70
N LEU A 228 -8.57 15.83 -8.97
CA LEU A 228 -9.76 15.26 -9.59
C LEU A 228 -9.71 13.73 -9.62
N ILE A 229 -8.57 13.16 -10.01
CA ILE A 229 -8.35 11.70 -10.00
C ILE A 229 -8.49 11.17 -8.57
N LEU A 230 -7.90 11.83 -7.57
CA LEU A 230 -7.99 11.38 -6.17
C LEU A 230 -9.42 11.47 -5.63
N ARG A 231 -10.16 12.55 -5.90
CA ARG A 231 -11.58 12.68 -5.53
C ARG A 231 -12.43 11.57 -6.14
N TYR A 232 -12.14 11.18 -7.39
CA TYR A 232 -12.89 10.12 -8.06
C TYR A 232 -12.50 8.71 -7.58
N THR A 233 -11.21 8.45 -7.38
CA THR A 233 -10.68 7.10 -7.14
C THR A 233 -10.65 6.68 -5.68
N ARG A 234 -10.46 7.61 -4.73
CA ARG A 234 -10.33 7.27 -3.31
C ARG A 234 -11.60 6.64 -2.72
N PRO A 235 -12.81 7.19 -2.89
CA PRO A 235 -14.03 6.56 -2.36
C PRO A 235 -14.24 5.15 -2.93
N ARG A 236 -13.85 4.94 -4.20
CA ARG A 236 -13.97 3.66 -4.89
C ARG A 236 -12.91 2.63 -4.50
N SER A 237 -11.78 3.06 -3.94
CA SER A 237 -10.72 2.19 -3.41
C SER A 237 -10.85 1.89 -1.91
N ALA A 238 -11.83 2.53 -1.23
CA ALA A 238 -12.14 2.31 0.17
C ALA A 238 -12.48 0.84 0.45
N ARG A 239 -12.03 0.34 1.62
CA ARG A 239 -12.38 -1.01 2.07
C ARG A 239 -13.77 -0.99 2.70
N GLY A 240 -14.64 -1.91 2.28
CA GLY A 240 -15.86 -2.19 3.04
C GLY A 240 -15.55 -2.79 4.42
N ALA A 241 -16.49 -2.72 5.35
CA ALA A 241 -16.30 -3.10 6.75
C ALA A 241 -15.72 -4.53 6.93
N ALA A 242 -16.28 -5.53 6.25
CA ALA A 242 -15.78 -6.91 6.31
C ALA A 242 -14.32 -7.04 5.83
N GLN A 243 -13.94 -6.30 4.78
CA GLN A 243 -12.55 -6.31 4.28
C GLN A 243 -11.59 -5.60 5.24
N ALA A 244 -12.03 -4.51 5.89
CA ALA A 244 -11.25 -3.79 6.87
C ALA A 244 -10.98 -4.65 8.12
N LEU A 245 -12.02 -5.34 8.62
CA LEU A 245 -11.93 -6.30 9.71
C LEU A 245 -10.96 -7.45 9.40
N LEU A 246 -11.08 -8.07 8.21
CA LEU A 246 -10.21 -9.16 7.77
C LEU A 246 -8.74 -8.75 7.57
N ALA A 247 -8.51 -7.50 7.16
CA ALA A 247 -7.16 -6.97 6.94
C ALA A 247 -6.46 -6.65 8.27
N ASP A 248 -7.19 -6.18 9.28
CA ASP A 248 -6.61 -5.79 10.56
C ASP A 248 -6.54 -6.95 11.57
N GLY A 249 -7.63 -7.71 11.72
CA GLY A 249 -7.74 -8.87 12.63
C GLY A 249 -7.89 -8.52 14.12
N ARG A 250 -8.07 -7.24 14.48
CA ARG A 250 -8.46 -6.80 15.82
C ARG A 250 -9.98 -6.69 15.95
N GLN A 251 -10.48 -6.73 17.17
CA GLN A 251 -11.85 -6.31 17.49
C GLN A 251 -12.08 -4.87 16.99
N PRO A 252 -13.25 -4.57 16.43
CA PRO A 252 -13.52 -3.26 15.86
C PRO A 252 -13.66 -2.15 16.90
N VAL A 253 -13.55 -0.93 16.39
CA VAL A 253 -14.17 0.25 16.96
C VAL A 253 -15.48 0.48 16.21
N LEU A 254 -16.62 0.41 16.90
CA LEU A 254 -17.92 0.74 16.33
C LEU A 254 -18.11 2.24 16.41
N PHE A 255 -18.27 2.89 15.26
CA PHE A 255 -18.54 4.31 15.16
C PHE A 255 -19.99 4.54 14.74
N LEU A 256 -20.76 5.18 15.61
CA LEU A 256 -22.18 5.50 15.41
C LEU A 256 -22.36 7.01 15.37
N ARG A 257 -23.28 7.47 14.53
CA ARG A 257 -23.57 8.89 14.30
C ARG A 257 -24.93 9.01 13.61
N SER A 258 -25.55 10.18 13.71
CA SER A 258 -26.72 10.49 12.91
C SER A 258 -26.36 10.60 11.42
N PHE A 259 -27.18 10.05 10.53
CA PHE A 259 -26.98 10.18 9.08
C PHE A 259 -27.13 11.62 8.60
N ALA A 260 -27.94 12.43 9.28
CA ALA A 260 -28.05 13.88 8.99
C ALA A 260 -26.72 14.62 9.11
N ASP A 261 -25.77 14.07 9.88
CA ASP A 261 -24.46 14.67 10.12
C ASP A 261 -23.38 14.20 9.13
N ASP A 262 -23.70 13.29 8.20
CA ASP A 262 -22.72 12.71 7.26
C ASP A 262 -22.12 13.77 6.31
N GLY A 263 -22.91 14.76 5.89
CA GLY A 263 -22.44 15.88 5.08
C GLY A 263 -21.34 16.71 5.75
N THR A 264 -21.43 16.90 7.07
CA THR A 264 -20.40 17.64 7.84
C THR A 264 -19.12 16.82 8.07
N GLY A 265 -19.23 15.49 8.12
CA GLY A 265 -18.10 14.56 8.23
C GLY A 265 -17.32 14.40 6.93
N ALA A 266 -17.99 14.58 5.78
CA ALA A 266 -17.39 14.54 4.44
C ALA A 266 -16.61 15.81 4.07
N GLN A 267 -16.73 16.89 4.84
CA GLN A 267 -15.98 18.13 4.62
C GLN A 267 -14.48 17.92 4.80
N VAL A 268 -13.70 18.66 4.01
CA VAL A 268 -12.25 18.72 4.07
C VAL A 268 -11.87 20.04 4.75
N ASP A 269 -11.02 20.00 5.79
CA ASP A 269 -10.58 21.24 6.45
C ASP A 269 -9.63 22.05 5.55
N ASP A 270 -9.98 23.31 5.30
CA ASP A 270 -9.29 24.26 4.39
C ASP A 270 -7.95 24.80 4.91
N MET A 271 -7.56 24.49 6.16
CA MET A 271 -6.39 25.13 6.80
C MET A 271 -5.02 24.62 6.33
N ALA A 272 -4.95 23.59 5.49
CA ALA A 272 -3.71 23.14 4.87
C ALA A 272 -3.79 23.30 3.35
N ALA A 273 -2.73 23.81 2.73
CA ALA A 273 -2.73 24.27 1.33
C ALA A 273 -3.18 23.24 0.29
N VAL A 274 -3.33 21.95 0.62
CA VAL A 274 -4.18 21.00 -0.09
C VAL A 274 -4.52 19.83 0.86
N ASN A 275 -5.57 19.95 1.67
CA ASN A 275 -6.11 18.77 2.36
C ASN A 275 -7.04 18.01 1.40
N ILE A 276 -6.94 16.69 1.33
CA ILE A 276 -7.80 15.83 0.46
C ILE A 276 -8.48 14.75 1.32
N HIS A 277 -8.40 14.87 2.64
CA HIS A 277 -8.97 13.91 3.59
C HIS A 277 -10.17 14.55 4.29
N SER A 278 -11.28 13.81 4.36
CA SER A 278 -12.45 14.23 5.12
C SER A 278 -12.14 14.24 6.62
N ARG A 279 -12.92 15.00 7.40
CA ARG A 279 -12.81 14.98 8.85
C ARG A 279 -13.05 13.58 9.43
N GLU A 280 -13.97 12.82 8.84
CA GLU A 280 -14.22 11.42 9.21
C GLU A 280 -13.01 10.50 8.91
N GLU A 281 -12.31 10.69 7.79
CA GLU A 281 -11.04 9.98 7.50
C GLU A 281 -9.99 10.20 8.58
N GLN A 282 -9.89 11.44 9.02
CA GLN A 282 -8.93 11.83 10.03
C GLN A 282 -9.30 11.22 11.41
N LEU A 283 -10.59 11.22 11.79
CA LEU A 283 -11.07 10.56 13.01
C LEU A 283 -10.89 9.03 12.95
N ALA A 284 -11.26 8.40 11.83
CA ALA A 284 -11.11 6.96 11.63
C ALA A 284 -9.62 6.53 11.69
N ALA A 285 -8.72 7.36 11.19
CA ALA A 285 -7.28 7.14 11.32
C ALA A 285 -6.79 7.14 12.78
N VAL A 286 -7.27 8.09 13.58
CA VAL A 286 -7.00 8.18 15.02
C VAL A 286 -7.52 6.93 15.75
N LEU A 287 -8.81 6.64 15.59
CA LEU A 287 -9.48 5.48 16.20
C LEU A 287 -8.91 4.14 15.71
N GLY A 288 -8.33 4.11 14.51
CA GLY A 288 -7.54 3.02 13.95
C GLY A 288 -6.39 2.53 14.84
N ALA A 289 -5.91 3.37 15.77
CA ALA A 289 -4.94 2.98 16.79
C ALA A 289 -5.49 1.93 17.76
N VAL A 290 -6.80 1.92 18.02
CA VAL A 290 -7.49 0.97 18.88
C VAL A 290 -7.83 -0.31 18.10
N GLY A 291 -8.55 -0.19 16.99
CA GLY A 291 -8.99 -1.30 16.13
C GLY A 291 -9.43 -0.82 14.74
N PRO A 292 -9.80 -1.72 13.80
CA PRO A 292 -10.46 -1.33 12.56
C PRO A 292 -11.77 -0.59 12.89
N VAL A 293 -11.97 0.59 12.31
CA VAL A 293 -13.17 1.40 12.55
C VAL A 293 -14.23 0.99 11.55
N ILE A 294 -15.40 0.62 12.05
CA ILE A 294 -16.56 0.26 11.24
C ILE A 294 -17.72 1.18 11.61
N ALA A 295 -18.58 1.47 10.64
CA ALA A 295 -19.77 2.25 10.87
C ALA A 295 -20.92 1.77 10.00
N VAL A 296 -22.15 2.02 10.45
CA VAL A 296 -23.34 1.88 9.62
C VAL A 296 -23.35 3.07 8.65
N GLY A 297 -23.49 2.77 7.35
CA GLY A 297 -23.69 3.77 6.30
C GLY A 297 -25.17 3.94 5.98
N ASP A 298 -25.53 5.08 5.40
CA ASP A 298 -26.85 5.30 4.84
C ASP A 298 -27.03 4.39 3.60
N PRO A 299 -28.04 3.50 3.55
CA PRO A 299 -28.30 2.66 2.38
C PRO A 299 -28.52 3.42 1.08
N GLU A 300 -28.93 4.69 1.13
CA GLU A 300 -29.14 5.54 -0.04
C GLU A 300 -27.86 6.21 -0.55
N GLU A 301 -26.72 6.02 0.11
CA GLU A 301 -25.48 6.66 -0.33
C GLU A 301 -24.98 6.06 -1.66
N PRO A 302 -24.69 6.88 -2.69
CA PRO A 302 -24.31 6.38 -4.01
C PRO A 302 -22.91 5.73 -4.01
N LEU A 303 -22.04 6.14 -3.09
CA LEU A 303 -20.70 5.61 -2.90
C LEU A 303 -20.35 5.59 -1.41
N PRO A 304 -19.56 4.60 -0.95
CA PRO A 304 -19.06 4.60 0.42
C PRO A 304 -18.26 5.88 0.70
N LEU A 305 -18.69 6.63 1.70
CA LEU A 305 -17.92 7.78 2.17
C LEU A 305 -16.56 7.33 2.74
N LEU A 306 -15.56 8.20 2.60
CA LEU A 306 -14.24 7.95 3.12
C LEU A 306 -14.22 8.15 4.64
N GLY A 307 -13.58 7.23 5.36
CA GLY A 307 -13.51 7.28 6.82
C GLY A 307 -13.65 5.91 7.46
N ALA A 308 -14.66 5.75 8.30
CA ALA A 308 -14.99 4.45 8.86
C ALA A 308 -15.39 3.48 7.74
N ALA A 309 -15.01 2.21 7.87
CA ALA A 309 -15.37 1.21 6.87
C ALA A 309 -16.87 0.89 6.99
N ARG A 310 -17.63 1.14 5.92
CA ARG A 310 -19.10 1.06 5.95
C ARG A 310 -19.65 -0.33 5.62
N PHE A 311 -20.81 -0.61 6.20
CA PHE A 311 -21.77 -1.66 5.85
C PHE A 311 -23.18 -1.09 6.01
N TYR A 312 -24.18 -1.73 5.39
CA TYR A 312 -25.53 -1.15 5.28
C TYR A 312 -26.54 -2.09 5.90
N LEU A 313 -27.17 -1.62 6.98
CA LEU A 313 -28.25 -2.35 7.64
C LEU A 313 -29.59 -2.02 6.96
N PRO A 314 -30.55 -2.95 6.99
CA PRO A 314 -31.93 -2.64 6.63
C PRO A 314 -32.50 -1.53 7.53
N ARG A 315 -33.49 -0.79 7.03
CA ARG A 315 -34.15 0.30 7.79
C ARG A 315 -34.95 -0.23 8.98
N ASP A 316 -35.47 -1.44 8.84
CA ASP A 316 -36.17 -2.18 9.88
C ASP A 316 -35.25 -3.26 10.46
N ASP A 317 -35.46 -3.65 11.72
CA ASP A 317 -34.73 -4.74 12.39
C ASP A 317 -33.19 -4.60 12.44
N TRP A 318 -32.68 -3.36 12.42
CA TRP A 318 -31.23 -3.09 12.55
C TRP A 318 -30.73 -3.22 13.99
N GLN A 319 -31.62 -3.00 14.98
CA GLN A 319 -31.30 -2.91 16.40
C GLN A 319 -30.58 -4.17 16.95
N PRO A 320 -31.03 -5.42 16.69
CA PRO A 320 -30.34 -6.61 17.17
C PRO A 320 -28.91 -6.71 16.66
N THR A 321 -28.68 -6.29 15.40
CA THR A 321 -27.34 -6.30 14.81
C THR A 321 -26.43 -5.27 15.47
N VAL A 322 -26.93 -4.07 15.76
CA VAL A 322 -26.17 -3.04 16.48
C VAL A 322 -25.81 -3.48 17.90
N LEU A 323 -26.74 -4.10 18.64
CA LEU A 323 -26.45 -4.65 19.97
C LEU A 323 -25.34 -5.71 19.91
N ARG A 324 -25.41 -6.65 18.96
CA ARG A 324 -24.36 -7.66 18.79
C ARG A 324 -23.02 -7.02 18.41
N LEU A 325 -23.02 -5.94 17.62
CA LEU A 325 -21.80 -5.21 17.29
C LEU A 325 -21.21 -4.47 18.50
N MET A 326 -22.04 -3.91 19.38
CA MET A 326 -21.57 -3.29 20.64
C MET A 326 -20.82 -4.32 21.51
N GLU A 327 -21.36 -5.53 21.64
CA GLU A 327 -20.73 -6.63 22.39
C GLU A 327 -19.36 -7.01 21.80
N LEU A 328 -19.32 -7.21 20.48
CA LEU A 328 -18.14 -7.65 19.74
C LEU A 328 -17.07 -6.55 19.58
N SER A 329 -17.44 -5.29 19.80
CA SER A 329 -16.53 -4.15 19.71
C SER A 329 -15.73 -3.96 21.00
N GLN A 330 -14.47 -3.58 20.83
CA GLN A 330 -13.62 -3.21 21.98
C GLN A 330 -13.80 -1.75 22.40
N LEU A 331 -14.38 -0.92 21.52
CA LEU A 331 -14.67 0.48 21.76
C LEU A 331 -15.89 0.90 20.93
N ILE A 332 -16.76 1.70 21.52
CA ILE A 332 -17.97 2.24 20.91
C ILE A 332 -17.82 3.76 20.98
N VAL A 333 -17.86 4.40 19.82
CA VAL A 333 -17.69 5.85 19.68
C VAL A 333 -18.96 6.40 19.05
N LEU A 334 -19.68 7.24 19.77
CA LEU A 334 -20.87 7.91 19.25
C LEU A 334 -20.58 9.38 19.06
N ARG A 335 -20.82 9.90 17.85
CA ARG A 335 -20.88 11.34 17.64
C ARG A 335 -22.30 11.80 17.91
N LEU A 336 -22.46 12.63 18.93
CA LEU A 336 -23.77 13.11 19.38
C LEU A 336 -24.43 14.01 18.32
N GLY A 337 -25.74 13.87 18.22
CA GLY A 337 -26.66 14.62 17.36
C GLY A 337 -28.09 14.45 17.88
N PHE A 338 -29.11 14.87 17.12
CA PHE A 338 -30.51 14.85 17.58
C PHE A 338 -31.36 13.66 17.11
N GLY A 339 -30.78 12.72 16.36
CA GLY A 339 -31.55 11.59 15.82
C GLY A 339 -32.02 10.63 16.93
N GLU A 340 -33.31 10.30 16.95
CA GLU A 340 -33.90 9.39 17.96
C GLU A 340 -33.22 8.01 17.99
N GLY A 341 -32.89 7.46 16.83
CA GLY A 341 -32.15 6.20 16.73
C GLY A 341 -30.78 6.25 17.43
N LEU A 342 -30.07 7.37 17.32
CA LEU A 342 -28.78 7.58 17.97
C LEU A 342 -28.93 7.63 19.51
N TRP A 343 -29.99 8.24 20.01
CA TRP A 343 -30.24 8.29 21.46
C TRP A 343 -30.63 6.93 22.03
N TRP A 344 -31.38 6.13 21.27
CA TRP A 344 -31.57 4.71 21.60
C TRP A 344 -30.21 3.97 21.66
N GLU A 345 -29.28 4.25 20.74
CA GLU A 345 -27.93 3.64 20.77
C GLU A 345 -27.13 4.08 22.00
N VAL A 346 -27.22 5.35 22.39
CA VAL A 346 -26.60 5.87 23.64
C VAL A 346 -27.16 5.15 24.86
N GLU A 347 -28.49 5.05 24.98
CA GLU A 347 -29.15 4.39 26.10
C GLU A 347 -28.76 2.91 26.19
N ARG A 348 -28.77 2.19 25.05
CA ARG A 348 -28.41 0.77 25.02
C ARG A 348 -26.94 0.53 25.30
N ALA A 349 -26.05 1.39 24.80
CA ALA A 349 -24.64 1.32 25.16
C ALA A 349 -24.44 1.50 26.67
N ARG A 350 -25.18 2.43 27.30
CA ARG A 350 -25.15 2.64 28.75
C ARG A 350 -25.67 1.43 29.53
N ALA A 351 -26.80 0.88 29.11
CA ALA A 351 -27.46 -0.20 29.83
C ALA A 351 -26.73 -1.55 29.72
N THR A 352 -26.04 -1.81 28.60
CA THR A 352 -25.54 -3.16 28.29
C THR A 352 -24.03 -3.30 28.25
N GLN A 353 -23.27 -2.21 28.14
CA GLN A 353 -21.82 -2.26 27.96
C GLN A 353 -21.07 -1.73 29.18
N PRO A 354 -19.82 -2.16 29.40
CA PRO A 354 -18.97 -1.51 30.41
C PRO A 354 -18.68 -0.05 30.03
N ALA A 355 -18.78 0.87 31.01
CA ALA A 355 -18.53 2.31 30.85
C ALA A 355 -17.23 2.64 30.08
N ARG A 356 -16.14 1.93 30.38
CA ARG A 356 -14.83 2.08 29.70
C ARG A 356 -14.85 1.85 28.18
N LYS A 357 -15.88 1.20 27.63
CA LYS A 357 -16.02 0.98 26.18
C LYS A 357 -16.63 2.18 25.46
N LEU A 358 -17.34 3.06 26.17
CA LEU A 358 -18.13 4.12 25.57
C LEU A 358 -17.36 5.45 25.51
N ILE A 359 -17.34 6.07 24.34
CA ILE A 359 -16.90 7.45 24.13
C ILE A 359 -17.99 8.22 23.40
N LEU A 360 -18.31 9.41 23.92
CA LEU A 360 -19.15 10.36 23.21
C LEU A 360 -18.30 11.48 22.63
N LEU A 361 -18.49 11.78 21.35
CA LEU A 361 -17.90 12.93 20.67
C LEU A 361 -18.97 14.00 20.57
N VAL A 362 -18.67 15.18 21.11
CA VAL A 362 -19.60 16.29 21.18
C VAL A 362 -19.24 17.29 20.08
N PRO A 363 -20.14 17.61 19.14
CA PRO A 363 -19.93 18.71 18.20
C PRO A 363 -19.99 20.07 18.92
N GLY A 364 -19.27 21.08 18.41
CA GLY A 364 -19.39 22.46 18.87
C GLY A 364 -20.56 23.20 18.23
N GLY A 365 -21.09 24.21 18.91
CA GLY A 365 -22.11 25.11 18.35
C GLY A 365 -23.50 24.49 18.15
N VAL A 366 -23.80 23.38 18.83
CA VAL A 366 -25.10 22.70 18.74
C VAL A 366 -25.91 22.96 20.02
N PRO A 367 -26.83 23.94 20.03
CA PRO A 367 -27.62 24.29 21.22
C PRO A 367 -28.62 23.17 21.57
N GLY A 368 -28.89 22.94 22.86
CA GLY A 368 -29.83 21.89 23.31
C GLY A 368 -29.20 20.50 23.48
N LEU A 369 -27.98 20.30 22.98
CA LEU A 369 -27.33 18.98 23.03
C LEU A 369 -26.81 18.64 24.43
N ALA A 370 -26.37 19.65 25.18
CA ALA A 370 -25.91 19.48 26.56
C ALA A 370 -27.07 19.08 27.46
N GLU A 371 -28.20 19.77 27.32
CA GLU A 371 -29.44 19.54 28.06
C GLU A 371 -29.97 18.13 27.78
N ARG A 372 -30.08 17.75 26.50
CA ARG A 372 -30.54 16.40 26.12
C ARG A 372 -29.59 15.29 26.61
N LEU A 373 -28.28 15.56 26.66
CA LEU A 373 -27.32 14.63 27.24
C LEU A 373 -27.53 14.49 28.76
N ASP A 374 -27.73 15.62 29.45
CA ASP A 374 -27.93 15.66 30.90
C ASP A 374 -29.26 14.99 31.30
N GLU A 375 -30.33 15.11 30.52
CA GLU A 375 -31.59 14.38 30.71
C GLU A 375 -31.41 12.85 30.66
N GLN A 376 -30.43 12.39 29.88
CA GLN A 376 -30.17 10.98 29.68
C GLN A 376 -29.19 10.41 30.71
N LEU A 377 -28.40 11.24 31.39
CA LEU A 377 -27.39 10.78 32.34
C LEU A 377 -27.91 10.87 33.78
N ALA A 378 -27.55 9.89 34.61
CA ALA A 378 -27.87 9.94 36.05
C ALA A 378 -27.11 11.06 36.77
N THR A 379 -25.92 11.43 36.25
CA THR A 379 -25.08 12.50 36.76
C THR A 379 -24.85 13.51 35.64
N LEU A 380 -25.03 14.81 35.95
CA LEU A 380 -24.83 15.90 35.00
C LEU A 380 -23.43 15.85 34.37
N SER A 381 -23.38 15.93 33.05
CA SER A 381 -22.15 16.03 32.27
C SER A 381 -21.39 17.33 32.54
N ARG A 382 -22.09 18.37 33.04
CA ARG A 382 -21.54 19.72 33.25
C ARG A 382 -21.02 20.35 31.96
N LEU A 383 -21.44 19.82 30.82
CA LEU A 383 -20.96 20.22 29.51
C LEU A 383 -21.33 21.67 29.18
N ALA A 384 -22.48 22.14 29.67
CA ALA A 384 -22.91 23.54 29.57
C ALA A 384 -21.96 24.53 30.26
N TRP A 385 -21.15 24.07 31.23
CA TRP A 385 -20.17 24.91 31.93
C TRP A 385 -18.78 24.88 31.30
N VAL A 386 -18.56 24.03 30.29
CA VAL A 386 -17.34 24.00 29.50
C VAL A 386 -17.53 24.93 28.30
N THR A 387 -16.60 25.85 28.07
CA THR A 387 -16.62 26.72 26.88
C THR A 387 -16.31 25.90 25.64
N LEU A 388 -17.36 25.32 25.05
CA LEU A 388 -17.30 24.58 23.80
C LEU A 388 -17.22 25.57 22.64
N ARG A 389 -16.07 25.61 21.96
CA ARG A 389 -15.89 26.42 20.76
C ARG A 389 -16.49 25.72 19.53
N ASP A 390 -16.84 26.51 18.52
CA ASP A 390 -17.30 26.02 17.22
C ASP A 390 -16.22 25.15 16.57
N GLY A 391 -16.53 23.88 16.41
CA GLY A 391 -15.61 22.88 15.89
C GLY A 391 -16.36 21.59 15.62
N TRP A 392 -15.90 20.83 14.64
CA TRP A 392 -16.55 19.56 14.27
C TRP A 392 -16.63 18.56 15.44
N ILE A 393 -15.62 18.59 16.33
CA ILE A 393 -15.64 17.95 17.66
C ILE A 393 -15.07 18.97 18.65
N SER A 394 -15.88 19.37 19.63
CA SER A 394 -15.55 20.35 20.67
C SER A 394 -15.13 19.69 21.99
N ALA A 395 -15.68 18.51 22.30
CA ALA A 395 -15.33 17.75 23.49
C ALA A 395 -15.43 16.24 23.25
N VAL A 396 -14.72 15.50 24.11
CA VAL A 396 -14.77 14.04 24.20
C VAL A 396 -15.22 13.69 25.62
N ILE A 397 -16.25 12.86 25.76
CA ILE A 397 -16.74 12.40 27.05
C ILE A 397 -16.42 10.92 27.21
N THR A 398 -15.90 10.58 28.38
CA THR A 398 -15.67 9.20 28.83
C THR A 398 -16.37 8.98 30.16
N PHE A 399 -16.56 7.71 30.53
CA PHE A 399 -17.27 7.37 31.77
C PHE A 399 -16.34 6.58 32.71
N ASP A 400 -16.40 6.90 33.99
CA ASP A 400 -15.80 6.08 35.04
C ASP A 400 -16.63 4.79 35.26
N PRO A 401 -16.18 3.83 36.10
CA PRO A 401 -16.93 2.61 36.38
C PRO A 401 -18.36 2.83 36.90
N GLU A 402 -18.60 3.98 37.55
CA GLU A 402 -19.87 4.41 38.15
C GLU A 402 -20.78 5.16 37.15
N TRP A 403 -20.40 5.23 35.88
CA TRP A 403 -21.12 5.98 34.83
C TRP A 403 -21.13 7.50 35.01
N THR A 404 -20.21 8.06 35.79
CA THR A 404 -20.00 9.50 35.89
C THR A 404 -19.31 10.02 34.62
N PRO A 405 -19.88 11.03 33.94
CA PRO A 405 -19.27 11.61 32.76
C PRO A 405 -18.02 12.44 33.13
N VAL A 406 -16.93 12.20 32.42
CA VAL A 406 -15.68 12.99 32.46
C VAL A 406 -15.51 13.68 31.11
N VAL A 407 -15.62 15.00 31.10
CA VAL A 407 -15.53 15.84 29.89
C VAL A 407 -14.08 16.26 29.63
N HIS A 408 -13.60 15.98 28.42
CA HIS A 408 -12.29 16.38 27.93
C HIS A 408 -12.45 17.37 26.77
N PRO A 409 -12.26 18.68 26.99
CA PRO A 409 -12.38 19.67 25.92
C PRO A 409 -11.27 19.52 24.87
N VAL A 410 -11.60 19.76 23.60
CA VAL A 410 -10.63 19.82 22.52
C VAL A 410 -10.06 21.23 22.43
N GLU A 411 -8.84 21.41 22.94
CA GLU A 411 -8.12 22.69 22.84
C GLU A 411 -7.76 22.98 21.37
N ALA A 412 -8.22 24.12 20.84
CA ALA A 412 -7.83 24.60 19.52
C ALA A 412 -6.43 25.25 19.52
N VAL A 413 -5.79 25.28 18.35
CA VAL A 413 -4.64 26.15 18.07
C VAL A 413 -5.11 27.59 18.20
N ALA A 414 -4.92 28.21 19.36
CA ALA A 414 -4.83 29.66 19.41
C ALA A 414 -3.66 30.05 18.49
N GLY A 415 -3.94 30.87 17.48
CA GLY A 415 -2.89 31.57 16.75
C GLY A 415 -1.91 32.17 17.74
N THR A 416 -0.62 32.02 17.48
CA THR A 416 0.54 32.29 18.38
C THR A 416 0.99 31.12 19.25
N ALA A 417 1.70 30.17 18.63
CA ALA A 417 2.75 29.45 19.34
C ALA A 417 3.90 30.44 19.67
N ARG A 418 3.69 31.34 20.65
CA ARG A 418 4.76 32.11 21.29
C ARG A 418 5.47 31.18 22.28
N GLY A 419 6.46 30.43 21.79
CA GLY A 419 7.28 29.54 22.59
C GLY A 419 8.59 29.14 21.90
N VAL A 420 9.61 28.82 22.68
CA VAL A 420 10.95 28.42 22.20
C VAL A 420 10.88 27.20 21.26
N LEU A 421 9.98 26.25 21.53
CA LEU A 421 9.72 25.09 20.67
C LEU A 421 9.18 25.50 19.29
N ALA A 422 8.30 26.49 19.20
CA ALA A 422 7.78 26.98 17.91
C ALA A 422 8.88 27.59 17.02
N ARG A 423 9.88 28.25 17.63
CA ARG A 423 11.04 28.82 16.94
C ARG A 423 12.06 27.76 16.50
N ALA A 424 12.24 26.69 17.28
CA ALA A 424 13.08 25.57 16.90
C ALA A 424 12.47 24.78 15.71
N TRP A 425 11.15 24.55 15.74
CA TRP A 425 10.45 23.81 14.70
C TRP A 425 10.11 24.63 13.45
N SER A 426 10.08 25.97 13.51
CA SER A 426 9.96 26.82 12.31
C SER A 426 11.22 26.79 11.43
N ARG A 427 12.39 26.50 12.00
CA ARG A 427 13.61 26.20 11.23
C ARG A 427 13.50 24.84 10.53
N VAL A 428 12.94 23.83 11.18
CA VAL A 428 12.66 22.51 10.59
C VAL A 428 11.56 22.58 9.52
N LYS A 429 10.55 23.46 9.66
CA LYS A 429 9.51 23.73 8.66
C LYS A 429 10.08 24.29 7.35
N ARG A 430 11.21 25.00 7.40
CA ARG A 430 11.93 25.47 6.20
C ARG A 430 12.77 24.37 5.54
N ALA A 431 13.23 23.39 6.32
CA ALA A 431 14.10 22.31 5.85
C ALA A 431 13.36 21.01 5.46
N SER A 432 12.14 20.79 5.93
CA SER A 432 11.40 19.53 5.71
C SER A 432 10.18 19.71 4.78
N LEU A 433 10.08 18.81 3.79
CA LEU A 433 8.94 18.60 2.90
C LEU A 433 7.67 18.06 3.60
N ALA A 434 7.71 17.90 4.92
CA ALA A 434 6.59 17.38 5.70
C ALA A 434 5.58 18.52 5.94
N MET A 435 4.37 18.36 5.37
CA MET A 435 3.17 19.09 5.81
C MET A 435 3.14 19.15 7.34
N THR A 436 2.89 20.34 7.89
CA THR A 436 2.94 20.61 9.32
C THR A 436 2.09 19.61 10.14
N PRO A 437 2.60 19.09 11.27
CA PRO A 437 1.89 18.11 12.10
C PRO A 437 0.70 18.69 12.89
N TYR A 438 0.45 20.00 12.79
CA TYR A 438 -0.62 20.70 13.50
C TYR A 438 -1.85 20.87 12.59
N THR A 439 -2.51 19.77 12.27
CA THR A 439 -3.87 19.78 11.72
C THR A 439 -4.88 19.73 12.89
N PRO A 440 -6.10 20.28 12.78
CA PRO A 440 -7.14 20.20 13.82
C PRO A 440 -7.33 18.80 14.41
N ILE A 441 -7.17 17.74 13.60
CA ILE A 441 -7.22 16.35 14.07
C ILE A 441 -6.13 15.96 15.07
N TYR A 442 -4.95 16.58 15.05
CA TYR A 442 -3.90 16.26 16.02
C TYR A 442 -4.40 16.51 17.46
N PHE A 443 -5.16 17.59 17.65
CA PHE A 443 -5.74 17.97 18.94
C PHE A 443 -6.85 16.99 19.34
N VAL A 444 -7.78 16.69 18.44
CA VAL A 444 -8.80 15.65 18.67
C VAL A 444 -8.14 14.31 19.03
N GLY A 445 -7.08 13.92 18.33
CA GLY A 445 -6.33 12.70 18.61
C GLY A 445 -5.60 12.72 19.95
N ARG A 446 -5.06 13.87 20.37
CA ARG A 446 -4.44 14.05 21.70
C ARG A 446 -5.49 13.97 22.80
N THR A 447 -6.63 14.64 22.64
CA THR A 447 -7.74 14.61 23.58
C THR A 447 -8.32 13.20 23.71
N LEU A 448 -8.56 12.50 22.59
CA LEU A 448 -8.96 11.09 22.60
C LEU A 448 -7.95 10.19 23.30
N GLN A 449 -6.65 10.44 23.10
CA GLN A 449 -5.60 9.67 23.79
C GLN A 449 -5.62 9.90 25.30
N ALA A 450 -5.86 11.13 25.76
CA ALA A 450 -5.97 11.48 27.18
C ALA A 450 -7.25 10.87 27.79
N ALA A 451 -8.38 11.03 27.11
CA ALA A 451 -9.68 10.48 27.52
C ALA A 451 -9.66 8.95 27.62
N LEU A 452 -9.09 8.26 26.63
CA LEU A 452 -8.91 6.81 26.72
C LEU A 452 -7.98 6.40 27.87
N ALA A 453 -6.97 7.21 28.19
CA ALA A 453 -6.05 6.90 29.29
C ALA A 453 -6.73 7.02 30.66
N SER A 454 -7.69 7.94 30.84
CA SER A 454 -8.42 8.09 32.12
C SER A 454 -9.28 6.87 32.44
N VAL A 455 -9.78 6.17 31.42
CA VAL A 455 -10.56 4.92 31.59
C VAL A 455 -9.71 3.64 31.46
N GLY A 456 -8.38 3.75 31.62
CA GLY A 456 -7.45 2.62 31.63
C GLY A 456 -7.06 2.07 30.25
N VAL A 457 -7.54 2.67 29.15
CA VAL A 457 -7.22 2.26 27.77
C VAL A 457 -5.97 3.01 27.27
N ARG A 458 -4.78 2.51 27.61
CA ARG A 458 -3.52 3.18 27.25
C ARG A 458 -3.08 2.88 25.80
N LYS A 459 -3.07 3.91 24.93
CA LYS A 459 -2.53 3.84 23.55
C LYS A 459 -1.48 4.93 23.28
N ARG A 460 -0.24 4.69 23.71
CA ARG A 460 0.90 5.66 23.66
C ARG A 460 1.28 6.21 22.28
N ARG A 461 0.68 5.76 21.17
CA ARG A 461 1.04 6.17 19.79
C ARG A 461 -0.14 6.66 18.95
N MET A 462 -1.27 7.01 19.57
CA MET A 462 -2.50 7.38 18.86
C MET A 462 -2.35 8.69 18.08
N ALA A 463 -1.84 9.76 18.70
CA ALA A 463 -1.60 11.03 18.05
C ALA A 463 -0.59 10.95 16.88
N TRP A 464 0.50 10.19 17.06
CA TRP A 464 1.49 9.98 16.00
C TRP A 464 0.92 9.22 14.80
N ARG A 465 0.05 8.23 15.02
CA ARG A 465 -0.60 7.50 13.92
C ARG A 465 -1.53 8.39 13.11
N ALA A 466 -2.20 9.35 13.75
CA ALA A 466 -3.06 10.31 13.08
C ALA A 466 -2.27 11.19 12.10
N ALA A 467 -1.12 11.71 12.53
CA ALA A 467 -0.25 12.53 11.71
C ALA A 467 0.32 11.77 10.49
N PHE A 468 0.59 10.47 10.63
CA PHE A 468 1.10 9.64 9.53
C PHE A 468 0.00 9.05 8.63
N ALA A 469 -1.23 8.89 9.12
CA ALA A 469 -2.29 8.25 8.35
C ALA A 469 -2.62 9.01 7.05
N THR A 470 -2.57 10.34 7.08
CA THR A 470 -2.74 11.20 5.90
C THR A 470 -1.64 10.99 4.86
N GLN A 471 -0.43 10.60 5.27
CA GLN A 471 0.67 10.23 4.37
C GLN A 471 0.55 8.79 3.86
N THR A 472 0.00 7.87 4.65
CA THR A 472 -0.02 6.44 4.29
C THR A 472 -0.83 6.13 3.02
N SER A 473 -1.89 6.88 2.72
CA SER A 473 -2.70 6.66 1.52
C SER A 473 -1.89 6.90 0.23
N LEU A 474 -1.05 7.95 0.23
CA LEU A 474 -0.16 8.29 -0.89
C LEU A 474 0.85 7.16 -1.14
N TRP A 475 1.51 6.70 -0.07
CA TRP A 475 2.48 5.60 -0.15
C TRP A 475 1.87 4.27 -0.56
N THR A 476 0.61 3.99 -0.19
CA THR A 476 -0.05 2.74 -0.59
C THR A 476 -0.32 2.63 -2.09
N GLY A 477 -0.66 3.74 -2.75
CA GLY A 477 -0.82 3.78 -4.21
C GLY A 477 0.51 3.53 -4.92
N PHE A 478 1.56 4.24 -4.50
CA PHE A 478 2.91 4.05 -5.03
C PHE A 478 3.41 2.61 -4.86
N ALA A 479 3.30 2.06 -3.64
CA ALA A 479 3.73 0.69 -3.37
C ALA A 479 2.99 -0.36 -4.24
N LEU A 480 1.71 -0.13 -4.56
CA LEU A 480 0.96 -1.02 -5.46
C LEU A 480 1.48 -0.92 -6.89
N VAL A 481 1.74 0.29 -7.40
CA VAL A 481 2.32 0.50 -8.73
C VAL A 481 3.69 -0.17 -8.83
N THR A 482 4.54 0.00 -7.82
CA THR A 482 5.84 -0.69 -7.76
C THR A 482 5.66 -2.20 -7.73
N ALA A 483 4.74 -2.73 -6.92
CA ALA A 483 4.48 -4.16 -6.86
C ALA A 483 3.97 -4.72 -8.21
N LEU A 484 3.10 -3.99 -8.91
CA LEU A 484 2.63 -4.36 -10.25
C LEU A 484 3.78 -4.36 -11.26
N ALA A 485 4.63 -3.34 -11.25
CA ALA A 485 5.80 -3.27 -12.11
C ALA A 485 6.77 -4.44 -11.87
N LEU A 486 7.03 -4.78 -10.60
CA LEU A 486 7.84 -5.95 -10.22
C LEU A 486 7.23 -7.27 -10.68
N LEU A 487 5.91 -7.43 -10.57
CA LEU A 487 5.20 -8.62 -11.05
C LEU A 487 5.21 -8.72 -12.58
N LEU A 488 5.01 -7.62 -13.29
CA LEU A 488 5.12 -7.57 -14.76
C LEU A 488 6.53 -7.90 -15.22
N TRP A 489 7.56 -7.38 -14.52
CA TRP A 489 8.95 -7.72 -14.83
C TRP A 489 9.25 -9.20 -14.56
N LEU A 490 8.76 -9.77 -13.47
CA LEU A 490 8.85 -11.21 -13.23
C LEU A 490 8.14 -12.00 -14.34
N ALA A 491 6.93 -11.60 -14.74
CA ALA A 491 6.18 -12.24 -15.81
C ALA A 491 6.93 -12.19 -17.15
N TYR A 492 7.50 -11.04 -17.50
CA TYR A 492 8.33 -10.87 -18.68
C TYR A 492 9.54 -11.83 -18.67
N ARG A 493 10.27 -11.92 -17.55
CA ARG A 493 11.38 -12.88 -17.43
C ARG A 493 10.93 -14.33 -17.50
N THR A 494 9.76 -14.68 -16.95
CA THR A 494 9.20 -16.03 -17.10
C THR A 494 8.81 -16.34 -18.55
N LEU A 495 8.30 -15.35 -19.31
CA LEU A 495 8.01 -15.53 -20.73
C LEU A 495 9.30 -15.71 -21.55
N GLN A 496 10.37 -14.96 -21.23
CA GLN A 496 11.70 -15.18 -21.81
C GLN A 496 12.21 -16.60 -21.54
N LEU A 497 12.06 -17.07 -20.30
CA LEU A 497 12.41 -18.44 -19.91
C LEU A 497 11.64 -19.49 -20.73
N LEU A 498 10.34 -19.28 -20.99
CA LEU A 498 9.52 -20.14 -21.84
C LEU A 498 9.82 -19.97 -23.34
N GLY A 499 10.43 -18.87 -23.74
CA GLY A 499 10.72 -18.53 -25.14
C GLY A 499 9.51 -17.98 -25.89
N LEU A 500 8.62 -17.30 -25.17
CA LEU A 500 7.38 -16.67 -25.67
C LEU A 500 7.47 -15.13 -25.72
N ALA A 501 8.64 -14.57 -25.41
CA ALA A 501 8.89 -13.13 -25.31
C ALA A 501 9.92 -12.64 -26.32
#